data_AF-A0A9D2N1D2-F1
#
_entry.id   AF-A0A9D2N1D2-F1
#
_cell.length_a   1.000
_cell.length_b   1.000
_cell.length_c   1.000
_cell.angle_alpha   90.00
_cell.angle_beta   90.00
_cell.angle_gamma   90.00
#
_symmetry.space_group_name_H-M   'P 1'
#
loop_
_entity.id
_entity.type
_entity.pdbx_description
1 polymer ?
#
loop_
_entity_poly.entity_id
_entity_poly.type
_entity_poly.pdbx_seq_one_letter_code
_entity_poly.pdbx_strand_id
1 'polypeptide(L)'
;MTPVLLSSSNPFQAAAGPIVELINMAAGPLLMIVAALGVIYCIILGAKLAKAEEPQDREKAKGALKNAIIGFVLIFVLIAALNLMLPALTSWMNTSADTDISIDFDGGSN
;
A
#
# COMPACT_ATOMS: atom_id res chain seq x y z
N MET A 1 44.36 21.62 3.22
CA MET A 1 43.86 20.36 2.64
C MET A 1 42.37 20.38 2.87
N THR A 2 41.59 20.77 1.86
CA THR A 2 40.14 20.95 1.99
C THR A 2 39.47 19.58 2.18
N PRO A 3 38.59 19.40 3.17
CA PRO A 3 37.85 18.16 3.28
C PRO A 3 36.99 17.99 2.02
N VAL A 4 37.21 16.88 1.31
CA VAL A 4 36.31 16.41 0.25
C VAL A 4 35.07 15.91 0.97
N LEU A 5 34.03 16.74 1.03
CA LEU A 5 32.70 16.28 1.39
C LEU A 5 32.23 15.35 0.26
N LEU A 6 32.38 14.04 0.46
CA LEU A 6 31.58 13.08 -0.29
C LEU A 6 30.13 13.35 0.10
N SER A 7 29.47 14.21 -0.65
CA SER A 7 28.02 14.18 -0.76
C SER A 7 27.69 12.79 -1.26
N SER A 8 27.39 11.87 -0.34
CA SER A 8 26.83 10.57 -0.61
C SER A 8 25.42 10.80 -1.13
N SER A 9 25.31 11.29 -2.37
CA SER A 9 24.07 11.20 -3.12
C SER A 9 23.70 9.73 -3.15
N ASN A 10 22.81 9.30 -2.27
CA ASN A 10 22.44 7.90 -2.09
C ASN A 10 22.13 7.30 -3.48
N PRO A 11 22.99 6.40 -4.03
CA PRO A 11 22.83 5.93 -5.41
C PRO A 11 21.49 5.21 -5.60
N PHE A 12 20.95 4.66 -4.51
CA PHE A 12 19.60 4.09 -4.44
C PHE A 12 18.49 5.12 -4.66
N GLN A 13 18.65 6.36 -4.22
CA GLN A 13 17.63 7.40 -4.39
C GLN A 13 17.62 7.95 -5.81
N ALA A 14 18.79 8.09 -6.43
CA ALA A 14 18.90 8.45 -7.84
C ALA A 14 18.28 7.38 -8.76
N ALA A 15 18.41 6.10 -8.41
CA ALA A 15 17.77 5.00 -9.14
C ALA A 15 16.28 4.83 -8.81
N ALA A 16 15.86 5.05 -7.55
CA ALA A 16 14.49 4.85 -7.10
C ALA A 16 13.55 6.02 -7.45
N GLY A 17 14.05 7.24 -7.60
CA GLY A 17 13.27 8.43 -7.94
C GLY A 17 12.28 8.21 -9.11
N PRO A 18 12.75 7.84 -10.31
CA PRO A 18 11.86 7.61 -11.44
C PRO A 18 10.90 6.42 -11.23
N ILE A 19 11.30 5.40 -10.47
CA ILE A 19 10.46 4.23 -10.20
C ILE A 19 9.30 4.61 -9.28
N VAL A 20 9.57 5.38 -8.22
CA VAL A 20 8.56 5.84 -7.26
C VAL A 20 7.58 6.81 -7.91
N GLU A 21 8.06 7.67 -8.81
CA GLU A 21 7.21 8.60 -9.56
C GLU A 21 6.22 7.86 -10.48
N LEU A 22 6.69 6.82 -11.18
CA LEU A 22 5.82 5.95 -11.99
C LEU A 22 4.80 5.19 -11.13
N ILE A 23 5.21 4.70 -9.96
CA ILE A 23 4.31 3.99 -9.04
C ILE A 23 3.23 4.95 -8.51
N ASN A 24 3.59 6.16 -8.08
CA ASN A 24 2.62 7.15 -7.60
C ASN A 24 1.67 7.63 -8.70
N MET A 25 2.16 7.78 -9.94
CA MET A 25 1.32 8.11 -11.09
C MET A 25 0.31 7.00 -11.40
N ALA A 26 0.72 5.73 -11.26
CA ALA A 26 -0.11 4.58 -11.56
C ALA A 26 -1.06 4.19 -10.40
N ALA A 27 -0.65 4.37 -9.15
CA ALA A 27 -1.37 3.90 -7.97
C ALA A 27 -2.80 4.48 -7.86
N GLY A 28 -2.98 5.78 -8.12
CA GLY A 28 -4.29 6.43 -8.09
C GLY A 28 -5.29 5.84 -9.11
N PRO A 29 -4.96 5.81 -10.41
CA PRO A 29 -5.77 5.15 -11.43
C PRO A 29 -6.05 3.67 -11.14
N LEU A 30 -5.04 2.94 -10.63
CA LEU A 30 -5.16 1.51 -10.36
C LEU A 30 -6.18 1.23 -9.24
N LEU A 31 -6.17 2.04 -8.17
CA LEU A 31 -7.18 1.95 -7.11
C LEU A 31 -8.60 2.26 -7.61
N MET A 32 -8.76 3.22 -8.52
CA MET A 32 -10.07 3.55 -9.11
C MET A 32 -10.63 2.40 -9.93
N ILE A 33 -9.79 1.73 -10.72
CA ILE A 33 -10.20 0.56 -11.51
C ILE A 33 -10.58 -0.60 -10.61
N VAL A 34 -9.79 -0.89 -9.57
CA VAL A 34 -10.07 -1.96 -8.61
C VAL A 34 -11.37 -1.68 -7.85
N ALA A 35 -11.63 -0.43 -7.47
CA ALA A 35 -12.89 -0.02 -6.85
C ALA A 35 -14.09 -0.27 -7.79
N ALA A 36 -13.98 0.14 -9.05
CA ALA A 36 -15.04 -0.03 -10.03
C ALA A 36 -15.34 -1.52 -10.32
N LEU A 37 -14.31 -2.32 -10.55
CA LEU A 37 -14.44 -3.78 -10.72
C LEU A 37 -15.03 -4.45 -9.48
N GLY A 38 -14.67 -3.94 -8.31
CA GLY A 38 -15.19 -4.35 -7.04
C GLY A 38 -16.71 -4.22 -6.91
N VAL A 39 -17.23 -3.04 -7.25
CA VAL A 39 -18.67 -2.77 -7.24
C VAL A 39 -19.39 -3.68 -8.22
N ILE A 40 -18.86 -3.84 -9.45
CA ILE A 40 -19.44 -4.71 -10.47
C ILE A 40 -19.51 -6.16 -9.98
N TYR A 41 -18.42 -6.68 -9.40
CA TYR A 41 -18.37 -8.05 -8.90
C TYR A 41 -19.33 -8.27 -7.73
N CYS A 42 -19.49 -7.28 -6.85
CA CYS A 42 -20.44 -7.32 -5.75
C CYS A 42 -21.89 -7.42 -6.24
N ILE A 43 -22.25 -6.70 -7.32
CA ILE A 43 -23.58 -6.78 -7.95
C ILE A 43 -23.83 -8.17 -8.56
N ILE A 44 -22.85 -8.75 -9.26
CA ILE A 44 -22.99 -10.07 -9.90
C ILE A 44 -23.21 -11.18 -8.87
N LEU A 45 -22.44 -11.18 -7.78
CA LEU A 45 -22.62 -12.13 -6.69
C LEU A 45 -23.98 -11.92 -6.00
N GLY A 46 -24.36 -10.67 -5.73
CA GLY A 46 -25.66 -10.32 -5.18
C GLY A 46 -26.82 -10.82 -6.03
N ALA A 47 -26.73 -10.67 -7.36
CA ALA A 47 -27.75 -11.13 -8.31
C ALA A 47 -27.88 -12.67 -8.35
N LYS A 48 -26.76 -13.41 -8.32
CA LYS A 48 -26.79 -14.89 -8.24
C LYS A 48 -27.41 -15.40 -6.95
N LEU A 49 -27.26 -14.65 -5.86
CA LEU A 49 -27.83 -14.99 -4.55
C LEU A 49 -29.31 -14.60 -4.45
N ALA A 50 -29.73 -13.51 -5.09
CA ALA A 50 -31.15 -13.14 -5.20
C ALA A 50 -31.97 -14.16 -5.99
N LYS A 51 -31.35 -14.83 -6.97
CA LYS A 51 -32.01 -15.85 -7.81
C LYS A 51 -32.03 -17.26 -7.18
N ALA A 52 -31.45 -17.45 -5.99
CA ALA A 52 -31.47 -18.72 -5.27
C ALA A 52 -32.80 -18.88 -4.50
N GLU A 53 -33.81 -19.46 -5.16
CA GLU A 53 -35.16 -19.68 -4.60
C GLU A 53 -35.38 -21.11 -4.04
N GLU A 54 -34.41 -22.02 -4.14
CA GLU A 54 -34.52 -23.37 -3.55
C GLU A 54 -34.42 -23.29 -2.00
N PRO A 55 -35.39 -23.84 -1.23
CA PRO A 55 -35.50 -23.67 0.23
C PRO A 55 -34.30 -24.19 1.04
N GLN A 56 -33.51 -25.12 0.50
CA GLN A 56 -32.30 -25.65 1.15
C GLN A 56 -31.04 -24.78 0.89
N ASP A 57 -31.04 -23.97 -0.17
CA ASP A 57 -29.94 -23.07 -0.51
C ASP A 57 -30.07 -21.69 0.13
N ARG A 58 -31.28 -21.26 0.51
CA ARG A 58 -31.51 -19.94 1.11
C ARG A 58 -30.77 -19.69 2.43
N GLU A 59 -30.60 -20.70 3.28
CA GLU A 59 -29.86 -20.54 4.55
C GLU A 59 -28.35 -20.57 4.36
N LYS A 60 -27.84 -21.40 3.44
CA LYS A 60 -26.41 -21.46 3.10
C LYS A 60 -25.95 -20.25 2.28
N ALA A 61 -26.76 -19.78 1.35
CA ALA A 61 -26.48 -18.62 0.50
C ALA A 61 -26.36 -17.31 1.31
N LYS A 62 -27.16 -17.14 2.37
CA LYS A 62 -27.09 -15.95 3.23
C LYS A 62 -25.78 -15.84 4.01
N GLY A 63 -25.28 -16.96 4.54
CA GLY A 63 -23.99 -17.00 5.23
C GLY A 63 -22.81 -16.80 4.28
N ALA A 64 -22.87 -17.44 3.11
CA ALA A 64 -21.85 -17.28 2.07
C ALA A 64 -21.79 -15.85 1.51
N LEU A 65 -22.94 -15.20 1.32
CA LEU A 65 -23.04 -13.79 0.91
C LEU A 65 -22.32 -12.88 1.89
N LYS A 66 -22.58 -13.07 3.20
CA LYS A 66 -22.01 -12.23 4.25
C LYS A 66 -20.49 -12.38 4.29
N ASN A 67 -19.96 -13.60 4.24
CA ASN A 67 -18.51 -13.82 4.18
C ASN A 67 -17.87 -13.31 2.88
N ALA A 68 -18.53 -13.45 1.73
CA ALA A 68 -18.02 -12.95 0.45
C ALA A 68 -17.93 -11.42 0.43
N ILE A 69 -18.94 -10.73 0.94
CA ILE A 69 -18.94 -9.27 1.06
C ILE A 69 -17.91 -8.80 2.07
N ILE A 70 -17.82 -9.44 3.26
CA ILE A 70 -16.78 -9.11 4.24
C ILE A 70 -15.39 -9.29 3.63
N GLY A 71 -15.14 -10.39 2.91
CA GLY A 71 -13.85 -10.64 2.26
C GLY A 71 -13.53 -9.60 1.18
N PHE A 72 -14.50 -9.26 0.34
CA PHE A 72 -14.33 -8.25 -0.70
C PHE A 72 -14.02 -6.86 -0.09
N VAL A 73 -14.78 -6.45 0.92
CA VAL A 73 -14.56 -5.19 1.65
C VAL A 73 -13.22 -5.20 2.38
N LEU A 74 -12.86 -6.31 3.03
CA LEU A 74 -11.63 -6.44 3.79
C LEU A 74 -10.40 -6.33 2.89
N ILE A 75 -10.38 -6.99 1.72
CA ILE A 75 -9.29 -6.86 0.75
C ILE A 75 -9.18 -5.42 0.23
N PHE A 76 -10.31 -4.77 -0.09
CA PHE A 76 -10.32 -3.38 -0.55
C PHE A 76 -9.75 -2.44 0.53
N VAL A 77 -10.21 -2.58 1.77
CA VAL A 77 -9.74 -1.78 2.91
C VAL A 77 -8.27 -2.05 3.19
N LEU A 78 -7.79 -3.29 3.12
CA LEU A 78 -6.36 -3.59 3.29
C LEU A 78 -5.49 -2.88 2.25
N ILE A 79 -5.88 -2.95 0.97
CA ILE A 79 -5.13 -2.31 -0.13
C ILE A 79 -5.15 -0.78 0.00
N ALA A 80 -6.30 -0.21 0.35
CA ALA A 80 -6.45 1.23 0.58
C ALA A 80 -5.64 1.70 1.80
N ALA A 81 -5.69 0.97 2.91
CA ALA A 81 -4.92 1.27 4.11
C ALA A 81 -3.42 1.19 3.85
N LEU A 82 -2.96 0.20 3.08
CA LEU A 82 -1.55 0.12 2.70
C LEU A 82 -1.14 1.31 1.83
N ASN A 83 -1.95 1.70 0.85
CA ASN A 83 -1.69 2.88 0.00
C ASN A 83 -1.63 4.18 0.80
N LEU A 84 -2.50 4.34 1.80
CA LEU A 84 -2.51 5.51 2.69
C LEU A 84 -1.34 5.49 3.70
N MET A 85 -0.86 4.32 4.07
CA MET A 85 0.23 4.15 5.03
C MET A 85 1.62 4.25 4.40
N LEU A 86 1.76 3.98 3.09
CA LEU A 86 3.00 4.17 2.33
C LEU A 86 3.65 5.56 2.54
N PRO A 87 2.95 6.71 2.39
CA PRO A 87 3.57 8.03 2.59
C PRO A 87 4.05 8.25 4.03
N ALA A 88 3.32 7.72 5.02
CA ALA A 88 3.74 7.78 6.42
C ALA A 88 5.02 6.95 6.66
N LEU A 89 5.11 5.77 6.04
CA LEU A 89 6.30 4.92 6.08
C LEU A 89 7.49 5.58 5.37
N THR A 90 7.27 6.23 4.23
CA THR A 90 8.30 7.00 3.53
C THR A 90 8.79 8.17 4.38
N SER A 91 7.90 8.91 5.04
CA SER A 91 8.28 10.00 5.95
C SER A 91 9.11 9.51 7.14
N TRP A 92 8.73 8.37 7.73
CA TRP A 92 9.48 7.76 8.82
C TRP A 92 10.85 7.23 8.37
N MET A 93 10.90 6.59 7.19
CA MET A 93 12.14 6.09 6.60
C MET A 93 13.12 7.24 6.31
N ASN A 94 12.62 8.35 5.73
CA ASN A 94 13.43 9.52 5.47
C ASN A 94 13.95 10.17 6.77
N THR A 95 13.12 10.21 7.82
CA THR A 95 13.53 10.73 9.15
C THR A 95 14.60 9.85 9.80
N SER A 96 14.55 8.54 9.60
CA SER A 96 15.50 7.59 10.20
C SER A 96 16.80 7.47 9.40
N ALA A 97 16.75 7.67 8.08
CA ALA A 97 17.93 7.69 7.21
C ALA A 97 18.79 8.96 7.39
N ASP A 98 18.20 10.04 7.92
CA ASP A 98 18.89 11.30 8.23
C ASP A 98 19.58 11.31 9.61
N THR A 99 19.45 10.22 10.39
CA THR A 99 20.29 10.03 11.58
C THR A 99 21.67 9.58 11.11
N ASP A 100 22.42 10.54 10.58
CA ASP A 100 23.87 10.44 10.39
C ASP A 100 24.44 9.97 11.74
N ILE A 101 24.99 8.76 11.78
CA ILE A 101 25.84 8.35 12.90
C ILE A 101 27.08 9.23 12.76
N SER A 102 27.05 10.42 13.36
CA SER A 102 28.26 11.17 13.64
C SER A 102 29.06 10.32 14.63
N ILE A 103 29.92 9.44 14.10
CA ILE A 103 31.05 8.94 14.85
C ILE A 103 31.94 10.17 15.05
N ASP A 104 31.62 10.95 16.08
CA ASP A 104 32.56 11.94 16.62
C ASP A 104 33.77 11.14 17.06
N PHE A 105 34.76 11.01 16.17
CA PHE A 105 36.10 10.61 16.56
C PHE A 105 36.65 11.78 17.39
N ASP A 106 36.33 11.76 18.69
CA ASP A 106 37.03 12.53 19.71
C ASP A 106 38.48 12.03 19.75
N GLY A 107 39.29 12.60 18.87
CA GLY A 107 40.74 12.47 18.88
C GLY A 107 41.28 13.19 20.11
N GLY A 108 41.09 12.57 21.27
CA GLY A 108 41.74 12.94 22.52
C GLY A 108 43.25 12.86 22.37
N SER A 109 43.86 13.99 22.05
CA SER A 109 45.29 14.26 22.19
C SER A 109 45.65 14.21 23.68
N ASN A 110 46.23 13.09 24.12
CA ASN A 110 47.25 13.07 25.17
C ASN A 110 48.53 12.50 24.57
#